data_AF-A0A7V6YGK3-F1
#
_entry.id   AF-A0A7V6YGK3-F1
#
_cell.length_a   1.000
_cell.length_b   1.000
_cell.length_c   1.000
_cell.angle_alpha   90.00
_cell.angle_beta   90.00
_cell.angle_gamma   90.00
#
_symmetry.space_group_name_H-M   'P 1'
#
loop_
_entity.id
_entity.type
_entity.pdbx_description
1 polymer ?
#
loop_
_entity_poly.entity_id
_entity_poly.type
_entity_poly.pdbx_seq_one_letter_code
_entity_poly.pdbx_strand_id
1 'polypeptide(L)'
;GGRLIVLGLTGSRPLVGDYCGTGMHGGIMYLRGEVPGHKLGKEVKCLPLDEEDRRLLREYVGEFAFYFGYDAEEILNHKFTKLIPYNTRPYGNLYTHY
;
A
#
# COMPACT_ATOMS: atom_id res chain seq x y z
N GLY A 1 1.55 9.41 11.08
CA GLY A 1 2.19 8.30 10.34
C GLY A 1 2.28 8.67 8.87
N GLY A 2 3.26 8.15 8.15
CA GLY A 2 3.46 8.41 6.72
C GLY A 2 2.74 7.41 5.81
N ARG A 3 2.90 7.58 4.49
CA ARG A 3 2.45 6.64 3.46
C ARG A 3 3.68 6.05 2.76
N LEU A 4 3.63 4.76 2.44
CA LEU A 4 4.68 4.09 1.66
C LEU A 4 4.05 3.39 0.45
N ILE A 5 4.64 3.52 -0.74
CA ILE A 5 4.23 2.81 -1.95
C ILE A 5 5.42 1.98 -2.43
N VAL A 6 5.25 0.67 -2.56
CA VAL A 6 6.29 -0.26 -3.03
C VAL A 6 5.88 -0.82 -4.39
N LEU A 7 6.63 -0.43 -5.43
CA LEU A 7 6.28 -0.75 -6.82
C LEU A 7 6.96 -1.99 -7.37
N GLY A 8 8.15 -2.38 -6.89
CA GLY A 8 8.83 -3.59 -7.38
C GLY A 8 8.99 -3.64 -8.90
N LEU A 9 9.50 -2.57 -9.51
CA LEU A 9 9.61 -2.42 -10.97
C LEU A 9 10.76 -3.20 -11.59
N THR A 10 11.83 -3.47 -10.83
CA THR A 10 13.00 -4.24 -11.29
C THR A 10 12.91 -5.69 -10.81
N GLY A 11 12.50 -6.58 -11.72
CA GLY A 11 12.23 -7.98 -11.43
C GLY A 11 13.49 -8.79 -11.10
N SER A 12 13.60 -9.24 -9.84
CA SER A 12 14.37 -10.44 -9.44
C SER A 12 14.15 -10.83 -7.97
N ARG A 13 13.45 -10.00 -7.18
CA ARG A 13 13.24 -10.21 -5.74
C ARG A 13 11.76 -10.14 -5.38
N PRO A 14 11.35 -10.83 -4.31
CA PRO A 14 9.99 -10.69 -3.79
C PRO A 14 9.71 -9.23 -3.40
N LEU A 15 8.48 -8.77 -3.65
CA LEU A 15 8.05 -7.38 -3.41
C LEU A 15 8.32 -6.91 -1.97
N VAL A 16 8.21 -7.86 -1.02
CA VAL A 16 8.55 -7.66 0.39
C VAL A 16 9.25 -8.92 0.93
N GLY A 17 10.12 -8.74 1.93
CA GLY A 17 10.73 -9.83 2.69
C GLY A 17 9.78 -10.42 3.74
N ASP A 18 10.29 -11.38 4.52
CA ASP A 18 9.55 -11.94 5.64
C ASP A 18 9.32 -10.87 6.73
N TYR A 19 8.20 -10.98 7.47
CA TYR A 19 7.81 -10.05 8.54
C TYR A 19 7.47 -8.62 8.09
N CYS A 20 7.06 -8.44 6.83
CA CYS A 20 6.65 -7.14 6.30
C CYS A 20 5.56 -6.49 7.18
N GLY A 21 5.81 -5.27 7.65
CA GLY A 21 4.89 -4.52 8.51
C GLY A 21 5.00 -4.82 10.01
N THR A 22 5.99 -5.59 10.47
CA THR A 22 6.24 -5.78 11.91
C THR A 22 6.66 -4.46 12.59
N GLY A 23 6.06 -4.13 13.74
CA GLY A 23 6.30 -2.85 14.42
C GLY A 23 5.62 -1.66 13.75
N MET A 24 4.74 -1.88 12.78
CA MET A 24 3.97 -0.82 12.16
C MET A 24 2.93 -0.31 13.17
N HIS A 25 3.20 0.83 13.80
CA HIS A 25 2.28 1.46 14.76
C HIS A 25 1.39 2.56 14.14
N GLY A 26 1.62 2.93 12.88
CA GLY A 26 0.82 3.94 12.18
C GLY A 26 1.19 4.11 10.70
N GLY A 27 0.27 4.65 9.91
CA GLY A 27 0.46 4.92 8.47
C GLY A 27 -0.28 3.93 7.56
N ILE A 28 -0.03 4.04 6.26
CA ILE A 28 -0.59 3.16 5.23
C ILE A 28 0.53 2.73 4.29
N MET A 29 0.56 1.45 3.93
CA MET A 29 1.49 0.95 2.92
C MET A 29 0.70 0.35 1.75
N TYR A 30 1.09 0.70 0.53
CA TYR A 30 0.56 0.14 -0.71
C TYR A 30 1.63 -0.70 -1.40
N LEU A 31 1.25 -1.90 -1.82
CA LEU A 31 2.15 -2.86 -2.45
C LEU A 31 1.61 -3.17 -3.85
N ARG A 32 2.41 -2.95 -4.91
CA ARG A 32 2.07 -3.34 -6.29
C ARG A 32 2.17 -4.86 -6.47
N GLY A 33 1.17 -5.57 -5.97
CA GLY A 33 1.02 -7.01 -6.07
C GLY A 33 0.22 -7.57 -4.91
N GLU A 34 0.10 -8.89 -4.87
CA GLU A 34 -0.43 -9.62 -3.73
C GLU A 34 0.72 -10.11 -2.85
N VAL A 35 0.60 -9.92 -1.53
CA VAL A 35 1.54 -10.49 -0.56
C VAL A 35 0.85 -11.63 0.18
N PRO A 36 1.42 -12.85 0.17
CA PRO A 36 0.89 -13.96 0.95
C PRO A 36 0.83 -13.60 2.44
N GLY A 37 -0.30 -13.88 3.10
CA GLY A 37 -0.51 -13.50 4.50
C GLY A 37 0.56 -14.02 5.46
N HIS A 38 1.23 -15.14 5.14
CA HIS A 38 2.32 -15.68 5.96
C HIS A 38 3.59 -14.80 5.98
N LYS A 39 3.75 -13.86 5.03
CA LYS A 39 4.87 -12.91 4.99
C LYS A 39 4.60 -11.63 5.77
N LEU A 40 3.36 -11.45 6.24
CA LEU A 40 2.94 -10.26 6.95
C LEU A 40 3.14 -10.42 8.45
N GLY A 41 3.56 -9.34 9.12
CA GLY A 41 3.57 -9.30 10.57
C GLY A 41 2.16 -9.49 11.14
N LYS A 42 2.06 -10.08 12.34
CA LYS A 42 0.77 -10.28 13.05
C LYS A 42 0.02 -8.97 13.33
N GLU A 43 0.73 -7.85 13.26
CA GLU A 43 0.25 -6.51 13.59
C GLU A 43 -0.26 -5.72 12.38
N VAL A 44 -0.36 -6.33 11.19
CA VAL A 44 -0.90 -5.66 10.00
C VAL A 44 -2.08 -6.42 9.40
N LYS A 45 -2.95 -5.70 8.69
CA LYS A 45 -4.08 -6.25 7.93
C LYS A 45 -3.99 -5.82 6.47
N CYS A 46 -4.31 -6.75 5.57
CA CYS A 46 -4.60 -6.44 4.18
C CYS A 46 -6.03 -5.94 4.04
N LEU A 47 -6.21 -4.85 3.29
CA LEU A 47 -7.50 -4.34 2.88
C LEU A 47 -7.55 -4.12 1.37
N PRO A 48 -8.74 -4.20 0.75
CA PRO A 48 -8.93 -3.71 -0.60
C PRO A 48 -8.73 -2.19 -0.64
N LEU A 49 -8.36 -1.68 -1.82
CA LEU A 49 -8.29 -0.24 -2.06
C LEU A 49 -9.69 0.36 -2.16
N ASP A 50 -9.90 1.49 -1.51
CA ASP A 50 -11.04 2.37 -1.75
C ASP A 50 -10.75 3.40 -2.86
N GLU A 51 -11.68 4.32 -3.12
CA GLU A 51 -11.51 5.33 -4.15
C GLU A 51 -10.49 6.41 -3.78
N GLU A 52 -10.32 6.73 -2.49
CA GLU A 52 -9.29 7.67 -2.04
C GLU A 52 -7.90 7.07 -2.24
N ASP A 53 -7.73 5.78 -1.91
CA ASP A 53 -6.51 5.02 -2.11
C ASP A 53 -6.11 5.02 -3.59
N ARG A 54 -7.07 4.77 -4.50
CA ARG A 54 -6.85 4.80 -5.95
C ARG A 54 -6.44 6.17 -6.45
N ARG A 55 -7.08 7.24 -5.94
CA ARG A 55 -6.71 8.62 -6.29
C ARG A 55 -5.28 8.94 -5.87
N LEU A 56 -4.91 8.58 -4.64
CA LEU A 56 -3.56 8.79 -4.10
C LEU A 56 -2.51 7.98 -4.88
N LEU A 57 -2.83 6.73 -5.24
CA LEU A 57 -1.94 5.93 -6.07
C LEU A 57 -1.72 6.57 -7.45
N ARG A 58 -2.79 7.03 -8.11
CA ARG A 58 -2.67 7.72 -9.41
C ARG A 58 -1.76 8.95 -9.33
N GLU A 59 -1.94 9.77 -8.30
CA GLU A 59 -1.15 10.97 -8.06
C GLU A 59 0.34 10.64 -7.85
N TYR A 60 0.67 9.84 -6.83
CA TYR A 60 2.06 9.59 -6.47
C TYR A 60 2.80 8.68 -7.45
N VAL A 61 2.10 7.71 -8.06
CA VAL A 61 2.70 6.88 -9.12
C VAL A 61 2.90 7.72 -10.38
N GLY A 62 1.99 8.65 -10.69
CA GLY A 62 2.15 9.59 -11.79
C GLY A 62 3.38 10.49 -11.61
N GLU A 63 3.55 11.09 -10.43
CA GLU A 63 4.75 11.88 -10.10
C GLU A 63 6.03 11.03 -10.21
N PHE A 64 6.03 9.84 -9.60
CA PHE A 64 7.16 8.92 -9.70
C PHE A 64 7.50 8.59 -11.16
N ALA A 65 6.50 8.22 -11.95
CA ALA A 65 6.68 7.84 -13.34
C ALA A 65 7.25 9.01 -14.17
N PHE A 66 6.74 10.22 -13.95
CA PHE A 66 7.25 11.44 -14.57
C PHE A 66 8.72 11.70 -14.24
N TYR A 67 9.10 11.63 -12.95
CA TYR A 67 10.47 11.94 -12.53
C TYR A 67 11.49 10.89 -12.95
N PHE A 68 11.08 9.61 -13.04
CA PHE A 68 11.99 8.49 -13.29
C PHE A 68 11.86 7.91 -14.70
N GLY A 69 10.99 8.47 -15.55
CA GLY A 69 10.82 8.06 -16.95
C GLY A 69 10.12 6.71 -17.14
N TYR A 70 9.18 6.37 -16.25
CA TYR A 70 8.32 5.19 -16.40
C TYR A 70 6.95 5.56 -16.97
N ASP A 71 6.18 4.55 -17.37
CA ASP A 71 4.76 4.68 -17.71
C ASP A 71 3.90 4.48 -16.46
N ALA A 72 3.16 5.51 -16.05
CA ALA A 72 2.31 5.46 -14.87
C ALA A 72 1.16 4.46 -15.04
N GLU A 73 0.54 4.40 -16.22
CA GLU A 73 -0.58 3.51 -16.49
C GLU A 73 -0.13 2.06 -16.48
N GLU A 74 1.06 1.77 -17.03
CA GLU A 74 1.65 0.43 -16.94
C GLU A 74 1.84 -0.01 -15.49
N ILE A 75 2.32 0.90 -14.62
CA ILE A 75 2.50 0.60 -13.19
C ILE A 75 1.14 0.40 -12.50
N LEU A 76 0.16 1.25 -12.79
CA LEU A 76 -1.15 1.28 -12.14
C LEU A 76 -2.08 0.14 -12.59
N ASN A 77 -1.84 -0.44 -13.78
CA ASN A 77 -2.62 -1.55 -14.32
C ASN A 77 -2.37 -2.90 -13.61
N HIS A 78 -1.55 -2.90 -12.54
CA HIS A 78 -1.36 -4.06 -11.68
C HIS A 78 -2.25 -4.01 -10.44
N LYS A 79 -2.48 -5.17 -9.82
CA LYS A 79 -3.14 -5.23 -8.52
C LYS A 79 -2.30 -4.54 -7.45
N PHE A 80 -2.98 -3.87 -6.53
CA PHE A 80 -2.38 -3.26 -5.35
C PHE A 80 -3.03 -3.80 -4.08
N THR A 81 -2.21 -4.02 -3.05
CA THR A 81 -2.66 -4.40 -1.70
C THR A 81 -2.39 -3.27 -0.73
N LYS A 82 -3.39 -2.89 0.07
CA LYS A 82 -3.23 -1.92 1.17
C LYS A 82 -2.95 -2.66 2.47
N LEU A 83 -1.89 -2.26 3.15
CA LEU A 83 -1.55 -2.68 4.51
C LEU A 83 -1.76 -1.54 5.48
N ILE A 84 -2.46 -1.84 6.57
CA ILE A 84 -2.63 -0.94 7.72
C ILE A 84 -2.26 -1.66 9.01
N PRO A 85 -1.91 -0.93 10.09
CA PRO A 85 -1.74 -1.54 11.40
C PRO A 85 -3.07 -2.12 11.90
N TYR A 86 -3.00 -3.26 12.58
CA TYR A 86 -4.14 -3.98 13.13
C TYR A 86 -4.97 -3.11 14.09
N ASN A 87 -4.30 -2.24 14.86
CA ASN A 87 -4.93 -1.37 15.86
C ASN A 87 -5.49 -0.07 15.28
N THR A 88 -5.20 0.26 14.02
CA THR A 88 -5.61 1.52 13.43
C THR A 88 -6.91 1.30 12.67
N ARG A 89 -8.03 1.81 13.18
CA ARG A 89 -9.26 1.93 12.39
C ARG A 89 -9.10 3.17 11.51
N PRO A 90 -8.94 3.05 10.18
CA PRO A 90 -8.75 4.23 9.33
C PRO A 90 -10.01 5.12 9.29
N TYR A 91 -11.15 4.60 9.75
CA TYR A 91 -12.46 5.26 9.76
C TYR A 91 -13.13 5.30 11.14
N GLY A 92 -12.38 5.16 12.24
CA GLY A 92 -12.94 5.25 13.60
C GLY A 92 -13.75 6.54 13.84
N ASN A 93 -13.46 7.59 13.08
CA ASN A 93 -14.12 8.89 13.15
C ASN A 93 -15.02 9.22 11.93
N LEU A 94 -15.25 8.29 10.99
CA LEU A 94 -16.11 8.57 9.82
C LEU A 94 -17.61 8.22 10.06
N TYR A 95 -17.94 7.60 11.20
CA TYR A 95 -19.31 7.34 11.63
C TYR A 95 -19.51 7.62 13.13
N THR A 96 -19.52 8.90 13.52
CA THR A 96 -20.23 9.32 14.73
C THR A 96 -21.06 10.55 14.43
N HIS A 97 -22.28 10.33 13.97
CA HIS A 97 -23.41 11.21 14.26
C HIS A 97 -24.48 10.37 14.95
N TYR A 98 -24.52 10.46 16.26
CA TYR A 98 -25.74 10.53 17.07
C TYR A 98 -25.44 11.37 18.30
#